data_AF-A0A5K1CDU1-F1
#
_entry.id   AF-A0A5K1CDU1-F1
#
_cell.length_a   1.000
_cell.length_b   1.000
_cell.length_c   1.000
_cell.angle_alpha   90.00
_cell.angle_beta   90.00
_cell.angle_gamma   90.00
#
_symmetry.space_group_name_H-M   'P 1'
#
loop_
_entity.id
_entity.type
_entity.pdbx_description
1 polymer ?
#
loop_
_entity_poly.entity_id
_entity_poly.type
_entity_poly.pdbx_seq_one_letter_code
_entity_poly.pdbx_strand_id
1 'polypeptide(L)' 'VKTVDGVNELQIPPGTQPGDVIVLSKRGVPKLNKPSVRGDHLFTVKVTLPNRI' A
#
# COMPACT_ATOMS: atom_id res chain seq x y z
N VAL A 1 0.15 3.90 7.63
CA VAL A 1 -0.56 4.37 6.41
C VAL A 1 -2.06 4.45 6.64
N LYS A 2 -2.71 5.49 6.11
CA LYS A 2 -4.17 5.61 6.17
C LYS A 2 -4.79 4.72 5.09
N THR A 3 -5.66 3.80 5.51
CA THR A 3 -6.47 2.94 4.65
C THR A 3 -7.95 3.26 4.87
N VAL A 4 -8.83 2.70 4.04
CA VAL A 4 -10.28 2.96 4.11
C VAL A 4 -10.88 2.59 5.48
N ASP A 5 -10.33 1.57 6.16
CA ASP A 5 -10.84 1.13 7.47
C ASP A 5 -10.08 1.74 8.67
N GLY A 6 -9.13 2.64 8.42
CA GLY A 6 -8.31 3.25 9.47
C GLY A 6 -6.81 3.20 9.22
N VAL A 7 -6.02 3.46 10.26
CA VAL A 7 -4.56 3.49 10.19
C VAL A 7 -4.01 2.07 10.39
N ASN A 8 -3.17 1.63 9.46
CA ASN A 8 -2.43 0.37 9.57
C ASN A 8 -0.93 0.63 9.45
N GLU A 9 -0.10 -0.21 10.09
CA GLU A 9 1.35 -0.18 9.87
C GLU A 9 1.69 -0.78 8.50
N LEU A 10 2.65 -0.18 7.81
CA LEU A 10 3.19 -0.67 6.55
C LEU A 10 4.69 -0.90 6.75
N GLN A 11 5.13 -2.14 6.59
CA GLN A 11 6.54 -2.48 6.62
C GLN A 11 7.15 -2.30 5.24
N ILE A 12 8.24 -1.53 5.17
CA ILE A 12 9.00 -1.31 3.94
C ILE A 12 10.27 -2.17 4.03
N PRO A 13 10.43 -3.19 3.19
CA PRO A 13 11.63 -4.03 3.24
C PRO A 13 12.87 -3.23 2.80
N PRO A 14 14.06 -3.57 3.33
CA PRO A 14 15.30 -2.96 2.89
C PRO A 14 15.53 -3.26 1.40
N GLY A 15 16.06 -2.28 0.66
CA GLY A 15 16.31 -2.40 -0.77
C GLY A 15 15.12 -2.08 -1.69
N THR A 16 13.98 -1.64 -1.12
CA THR A 16 12.81 -1.19 -1.90
C THR A 16 13.21 -0.11 -2.91
N GLN A 17 12.95 -0.37 -4.18
CA GLN A 17 13.26 0.50 -5.30
C GLN A 17 12.11 1.47 -5.62
N PRO A 18 12.41 2.60 -6.27
CA PRO A 18 11.36 3.47 -6.80
C PRO A 18 10.51 2.71 -7.83
N GLY A 19 9.19 2.78 -7.70
CA GLY A 19 8.24 2.06 -8.56
C GLY A 19 7.84 0.68 -8.02
N ASP A 20 8.48 0.19 -6.97
CA ASP A 20 8.07 -1.06 -6.31
C ASP A 20 6.65 -0.96 -5.77
N VAL A 21 5.96 -2.09 -5.80
CA VAL A 21 4.58 -2.21 -5.36
C VAL A 21 4.52 -3.04 -4.08
N ILE A 22 4.11 -2.41 -2.99
CA ILE A 22 3.88 -3.08 -1.70
C ILE A 22 2.39 -3.40 -1.59
N VAL A 23 2.07 -4.67 -1.32
CA VAL A 23 0.68 -5.15 -1.27
C VAL A 23 0.23 -5.32 0.18
N LEU A 24 -0.84 -4.64 0.57
CA LEU A 24 -1.60 -4.97 1.78
C LEU A 24 -2.81 -5.82 1.41
N SER A 25 -2.69 -7.13 1.64
CA SER A 25 -3.76 -8.08 1.30
C SER A 25 -5.04 -7.82 2.08
N LYS A 26 -6.20 -7.96 1.42
CA LYS A 26 -7.55 -7.84 2.03
C LYS A 26 -7.88 -6.47 2.65
N ARG A 27 -7.07 -5.45 2.37
CA ARG A 27 -7.27 -4.05 2.82
C ARG A 27 -7.78 -3.11 1.73
N GLY A 28 -8.15 -3.66 0.57
CA GLY A 28 -8.83 -2.95 -0.52
C GLY A 28 -10.35 -2.89 -0.32
N VAL A 29 -11.08 -2.49 -1.36
CA VAL A 29 -12.54 -2.36 -1.29
C VAL A 29 -13.26 -3.72 -1.26
N PRO A 30 -14.43 -3.83 -0.60
CA PRO A 30 -15.27 -5.02 -0.67
C PRO A 30 -15.84 -5.23 -2.08
N LYS A 31 -15.96 -6.48 -2.52
CA LYS A 31 -16.62 -6.80 -3.79
C LYS A 31 -18.13 -6.55 -3.68
N LEU A 32 -18.71 -5.97 -4.74
CA LEU A 32 -20.12 -5.54 -4.81
C LEU A 32 -21.13 -6.60 -4.32
N ASN A 33 -20.90 -7.87 -4.63
CA ASN A 33 -21.80 -8.98 -4.28
C ASN A 33 -21.30 -9.86 -3.12
N LYS A 34 -20.12 -9.59 -2.56
CA LYS A 34 -19.50 -10.39 -1.50
C LYS A 34 -18.73 -9.48 -0.53
N PRO A 35 -19.40 -8.86 0.45
CA PRO A 35 -18.75 -7.90 1.36
C PRO A 35 -17.68 -8.53 2.25
N SER A 36 -17.72 -9.85 2.47
CA SER A 36 -16.68 -10.60 3.16
C SER A 36 -15.38 -10.78 2.36
N VAL A 37 -15.44 -10.59 1.03
CA VAL A 37 -14.28 -10.68 0.14
C VAL A 37 -13.83 -9.29 -0.24
N ARG A 38 -12.62 -8.94 0.19
CA ARG A 38 -11.99 -7.66 -0.10
C ARG A 38 -10.83 -7.83 -1.05
N GLY A 39 -10.62 -6.82 -1.90
CA GLY A 39 -9.42 -6.73 -2.72
C GLY A 39 -8.20 -6.36 -1.90
N ASP A 40 -7.08 -6.19 -2.59
CA ASP A 40 -5.81 -5.78 -1.99
C ASP A 40 -5.59 -4.28 -2.19
N HIS A 41 -4.84 -3.68 -1.27
CA HIS A 41 -4.40 -2.29 -1.39
C HIS A 41 -2.95 -2.28 -1.89
N LEU A 42 -2.74 -1.74 -3.08
CA LEU A 42 -1.42 -1.65 -3.72
C LEU A 42 -0.82 -0.27 -3.47
N PHE A 43 0.35 -0.21 -2.85
CA PHE A 43 1.12 1.02 -2.65
C PHE A 43 2.27 1.07 -3.63
N THR A 44 2.32 2.10 -4.46
CA THR A 44 3.49 2.37 -5.32
C THR A 44 4.46 3.27 -4.58
N VAL A 45 5.71 2.82 -4.46
CA VAL A 45 6.75 3.56 -3.75
C VAL A 45 7.33 4.63 -4.66
N LYS A 46 7.27 5.89 -4.21
CA LYS A 46 7.93 7.03 -4.87
C LYS A 46 9.07 7.51 -3.98
N VAL A 47 10.29 7.33 -4.45
CA VAL A 47 11.50 7.83 -3.77
C VAL A 47 11.79 9.23 -4.29
N THR A 48 11.86 10.20 -3.40
CA THR A 48 12.29 11.57 -3.72
C THR A 48 13.76 11.74 -3.36
N LEU A 49 14.60 11.93 -4.38
CA LEU A 49 16.01 12.26 -4.18
C LEU A 49 16.14 13.75 -3.81
N PRO A 50 16.97 14.11 -2.83
CA PRO A 50 17.20 15.51 -2.48
C PRO A 50 17.96 16.22 -3.60
N ASN A 51 17.55 17.45 -3.92
CA ASN A 51 18.14 18.26 -4.98
C ASN A 51 19.42 19.00 -4.55
N ARG A 52 19.78 18.92 -3.28
CA ARG A 52 20.97 19.57 -2.71
C ARG A 52 21.53 18.69 -1.59
N ILE A 53 22.85 18.50 -1.63
CA ILE A 53 23.64 17.89 -0.56
C ILE A 53 24.04 18.92 0.48
#